data_AF-A0A0W0FRI6-F1
#
_entry.id   AF-A0A0W0FRI6-F1
#
_cell.length_a   1.000
_cell.length_b   1.000
_cell.length_c   1.000
_cell.angle_alpha   90.00
_cell.angle_beta   90.00
_cell.angle_gamma   90.00
#
_symmetry.space_group_name_H-M   'P 1'
#
loop_
_entity.id
_entity.type
_entity.pdbx_description
1 polymer ?
#
loop_
_entity_poly.entity_id
_entity_poly.type
_entity_poly.pdbx_seq_one_letter_code
_entity_poly.pdbx_strand_id
1 'polypeptide(L)'
;MLGSFHRSNGAEAKLFDISCSYNTKTGKFSLYPLKQLGRHFFITNPVTGTGLSPKWDFSLSTGNPEDFVVGARQAGIPAPTGASDIDWLYLTNIQGTLATEIYRTNTKGGQPPASCTPGDALDVEYSALYWFTK
;
A
#
# COMPACT_ATOMS: atom_id res chain seq x y z
N MET A 1 -9.84 -16.93 -20.33
CA MET A 1 -10.39 -16.14 -19.22
C MET A 1 -9.53 -14.88 -19.14
N LEU A 2 -10.04 -13.75 -19.64
CA LEU A 2 -9.28 -12.50 -19.69
C LEU A 2 -9.07 -12.03 -18.24
N GLY A 3 -7.83 -12.03 -17.77
CA GLY A 3 -7.49 -11.44 -16.48
C GLY A 3 -7.82 -9.95 -16.52
N SER A 4 -8.73 -9.52 -15.66
CA SER A 4 -9.06 -8.10 -15.50
C SER A 4 -7.82 -7.36 -15.02
N PHE A 5 -7.10 -6.73 -15.94
CA PHE A 5 -6.07 -5.75 -15.61
C PHE A 5 -6.79 -4.53 -15.01
N HIS A 6 -6.82 -4.45 -13.67
CA HIS A 6 -7.25 -3.23 -13.01
C HIS A 6 -6.25 -2.12 -13.36
N ARG A 7 -6.74 -1.08 -14.03
CA ARG A 7 -5.97 0.15 -14.26
C ARG A 7 -5.91 0.91 -12.93
N SER A 8 -4.71 1.33 -12.53
CA SER A 8 -4.55 2.23 -11.39
C SER A 8 -5.20 3.58 -11.73
N ASN A 9 -6.01 4.11 -10.82
CA ASN A 9 -6.57 5.46 -10.90
C ASN A 9 -5.69 6.50 -10.19
N GLY A 10 -4.40 6.18 -9.97
CA GLY A 10 -3.46 7.05 -9.28
C GLY A 10 -2.10 6.41 -9.06
N ALA A 11 -1.46 6.78 -7.95
CA ALA A 11 -0.13 6.28 -7.58
C ALA A 11 -0.11 4.75 -7.45
N GLU A 12 0.99 4.16 -7.91
CA GLU A 12 1.29 2.75 -7.76
C GLU A 12 2.59 2.58 -6.95
N ALA A 13 2.57 1.66 -5.99
CA ALA A 13 3.72 1.29 -5.18
C ALA A 13 3.97 -0.22 -5.25
N LYS A 14 5.24 -0.60 -5.13
CA LYS A 14 5.66 -2.01 -5.00
C LYS A 14 5.73 -2.37 -3.51
N LEU A 15 5.25 -3.56 -3.18
CA LEU A 15 5.32 -4.10 -1.83
C LEU A 15 6.41 -5.15 -1.75
N PHE A 16 7.22 -5.09 -0.70
CA PHE A 16 8.37 -5.96 -0.51
C PHE A 16 8.30 -6.66 0.85
N ASP A 17 8.74 -7.91 0.87
CA ASP A 17 8.96 -8.65 2.11
C ASP A 17 10.25 -8.15 2.77
N ILE A 18 10.12 -7.61 3.98
CA ILE A 18 11.26 -7.14 4.79
C ILE A 18 11.57 -8.05 5.98
N SER A 19 10.83 -9.15 6.17
CA SER A 19 10.95 -10.04 7.34
C SER A 19 12.36 -10.64 7.48
N CYS A 20 12.99 -10.94 6.35
CA CYS A 20 14.37 -11.45 6.28
C CYS A 20 15.43 -10.35 6.11
N SER A 21 15.02 -9.08 6.03
CA SER A 21 15.93 -7.98 5.73
C SER A 21 16.57 -7.38 6.98
N TYR A 22 15.98 -7.56 8.16
CA TYR A 22 16.54 -7.08 9.41
C TYR A 22 17.31 -8.17 10.16
N ASN A 23 18.61 -7.99 10.31
CA ASN A 23 19.42 -8.87 11.14
C ASN A 23 19.41 -8.36 12.60
N THR A 24 18.62 -9.03 13.44
CA THR A 24 18.49 -8.71 14.87
C THR A 24 19.79 -8.85 15.67
N LYS A 25 20.76 -9.64 15.18
CA LYS A 25 22.07 -9.85 15.84
C LYS A 25 23.06 -8.74 15.53
N THR A 26 22.97 -8.12 14.36
CA THR A 26 23.91 -7.07 13.93
C THR A 26 23.29 -5.68 13.88
N GLY A 27 21.97 -5.58 14.02
CA GLY A 27 21.22 -4.32 13.88
C GLY A 27 21.23 -3.76 12.45
N LYS A 28 21.68 -4.55 11.47
CA LYS A 28 21.84 -4.10 10.08
C LYS A 28 20.67 -4.58 9.21
N PHE A 29 20.21 -3.68 8.35
CA PHE A 29 19.31 -4.00 7.27
C PHE A 29 20.13 -4.49 6.05
N SER A 30 19.83 -5.70 5.57
CA SER A 30 20.41 -6.23 4.34
C SER A 30 19.46 -5.94 3.18
N LEU A 31 19.93 -5.16 2.21
CA LEU A 31 19.15 -4.73 1.04
C LEU A 31 19.15 -5.76 -0.11
N TYR A 32 19.64 -6.98 0.11
CA TYR A 32 19.82 -8.00 -0.94
C TYR A 32 18.72 -9.06 -0.98
N PRO A 33 18.30 -9.42 -2.20
CA PRO A 33 17.25 -8.71 -2.93
C PRO A 33 15.90 -8.84 -2.22
N LEU A 34 15.24 -7.70 -2.01
CA LEU A 34 13.88 -7.68 -1.45
C LEU A 34 12.91 -8.44 -2.37
N LYS A 35 12.24 -9.46 -1.84
CA LYS A 35 11.21 -10.19 -2.59
C LYS A 35 9.99 -9.28 -2.76
N GLN A 36 9.67 -8.92 -4.00
CA GLN A 36 8.41 -8.21 -4.28
C GLN A 36 7.24 -9.16 -3.97
N LEU A 37 6.39 -8.77 -3.03
CA LEU A 37 5.18 -9.50 -2.64
C LEU A 37 3.98 -9.10 -3.49
N GLY A 38 3.92 -7.85 -3.93
CA GLY A 38 2.72 -7.38 -4.61
C GLY A 38 2.81 -5.95 -5.10
N ARG A 39 1.67 -5.47 -5.54
CA ARG A 39 1.44 -4.09 -5.97
C ARG A 39 0.39 -3.46 -5.08
N HIS A 40 0.58 -2.19 -4.76
CA HIS A 40 -0.37 -1.35 -4.08
C HIS A 40 -0.78 -0.20 -4.99
N PHE A 41 -2.07 -0.03 -5.22
CA PHE A 41 -2.59 1.01 -6.11
C PHE A 41 -4.02 1.34 -5.75
N PHE A 42 -4.55 2.42 -6.32
CA PHE A 42 -5.93 2.84 -6.08
C PHE A 42 -6.84 2.43 -7.23
N ILE A 43 -8.02 1.92 -6.90
CA ILE A 43 -9.09 1.60 -7.84
C ILE A 43 -10.34 2.42 -7.49
N THR A 44 -11.26 2.55 -8.43
CA THR A 44 -12.62 3.01 -8.10
C THR A 44 -13.20 2.11 -7.02
N ASN A 45 -13.81 2.70 -5.99
CA ASN A 45 -14.40 1.93 -4.91
C ASN A 45 -15.41 0.91 -5.49
N PRO A 46 -15.18 -0.40 -5.30
CA PRO A 46 -15.99 -1.43 -5.93
C PRO A 46 -17.40 -1.57 -5.31
N VAL A 47 -17.62 -1.00 -4.12
CA VAL A 47 -18.90 -1.05 -3.41
C VAL A 47 -19.79 0.12 -3.81
N THR A 48 -19.23 1.34 -3.86
CA THR A 48 -20.01 2.57 -4.13
C THR A 48 -19.96 3.01 -5.59
N GLY A 49 -19.04 2.48 -6.39
CA GLY A 49 -18.78 2.92 -7.77
C GLY A 49 -18.18 4.33 -7.88
N THR A 50 -17.88 4.98 -6.75
CA THR A 50 -17.42 6.39 -6.68
C THR A 50 -16.33 6.55 -5.63
N GLY A 51 -15.41 7.48 -5.84
CA GLY A 51 -14.22 7.62 -4.99
C GLY A 51 -13.20 6.49 -5.21
N LEU A 52 -12.10 6.54 -4.45
CA LEU A 52 -10.98 5.62 -4.60
C LEU A 52 -10.81 4.74 -3.35
N SER A 53 -10.51 3.46 -3.58
CA SER A 53 -10.13 2.50 -2.56
C SER A 53 -8.72 1.98 -2.82
N PRO A 54 -7.86 1.88 -1.79
CA PRO A 54 -6.58 1.20 -1.91
C PRO A 54 -6.77 -0.30 -2.12
N LYS A 55 -6.04 -0.86 -3.08
CA LYS A 55 -5.92 -2.29 -3.33
C LYS A 55 -4.48 -2.74 -3.07
N TRP A 56 -4.32 -3.86 -2.39
CA TRP A 56 -3.06 -4.60 -2.27
C TRP A 56 -3.24 -5.93 -2.99
N ASP A 57 -2.43 -6.17 -4.00
CA ASP A 57 -2.56 -7.31 -4.91
C ASP A 57 -1.28 -8.14 -4.91
N PHE A 58 -1.35 -9.35 -4.34
CA PHE A 58 -0.25 -10.30 -4.19
C PHE A 58 -0.35 -11.44 -5.20
N SER A 59 -1.38 -11.44 -6.05
CA SER A 59 -1.71 -12.56 -6.94
C SER A 59 -0.57 -13.00 -7.84
N LEU A 60 0.27 -12.07 -8.28
CA LEU A 60 1.45 -12.37 -9.10
C LEU A 60 2.54 -13.11 -8.33
N SER A 61 2.75 -12.79 -7.05
CA SER A 61 3.82 -13.42 -6.26
C SER A 61 3.40 -14.77 -5.68
N THR A 62 2.10 -14.96 -5.45
CA THR A 62 1.54 -16.20 -4.89
C THR A 62 1.01 -17.16 -5.96
N GLY A 63 0.72 -16.66 -7.16
CA GLY A 63 0.06 -17.42 -8.23
C GLY A 63 -1.44 -17.63 -8.01
N ASN A 64 -2.02 -17.03 -6.96
CA ASN A 64 -3.45 -17.14 -6.65
C ASN A 64 -4.16 -15.82 -6.94
N PRO A 65 -5.13 -15.76 -7.87
CA PRO A 65 -5.87 -14.54 -8.20
C PRO A 65 -6.68 -13.96 -7.03
N GLU A 66 -6.98 -14.75 -6.00
CA GLU A 66 -7.75 -14.33 -4.83
C GLU A 66 -6.89 -13.67 -3.73
N ASP A 67 -5.56 -13.68 -3.88
CA ASP A 67 -4.63 -13.07 -2.92
C ASP A 67 -4.52 -11.56 -3.13
N PHE A 68 -5.63 -10.87 -2.92
CA PHE A 68 -5.69 -9.42 -2.85
C PHE A 68 -6.64 -8.97 -1.74
N VAL A 69 -6.54 -7.70 -1.35
CA VAL A 69 -7.54 -7.02 -0.53
C VAL A 69 -7.74 -5.59 -1.04
N VAL A 70 -8.99 -5.16 -1.05
CA VAL A 70 -9.40 -3.76 -1.21
C VAL A 70 -9.83 -3.25 0.16
N GLY A 71 -9.23 -2.15 0.60
CA GLY A 71 -9.49 -1.56 1.91
C GLY A 71 -10.41 -0.35 1.87
N ALA A 72 -11.07 -0.08 2.99
CA ALA A 72 -11.72 1.19 3.29
C ALA A 72 -11.14 1.77 4.59
N ARG A 73 -10.79 3.07 4.58
CA ARG A 73 -10.25 3.76 5.75
C ARG A 73 -11.30 3.79 6.86
N GLN A 74 -10.92 3.35 8.06
CA GLN A 74 -11.74 3.46 9.26
C GLN A 74 -11.22 4.55 10.20
N ALA A 75 -9.90 4.65 10.35
CA ALA A 75 -9.26 5.66 11.18
C ALA A 75 -7.89 6.08 10.60
N GLY A 76 -7.37 7.18 11.12
CA GLY A 76 -5.97 7.54 10.91
C GLY A 76 -5.52 8.57 11.93
N ILE A 77 -4.22 8.59 12.17
CA ILE A 77 -3.56 9.53 13.06
C ILE A 77 -2.32 10.12 12.36
N PRO A 78 -1.92 11.35 12.69
CA PRO A 78 -0.67 11.90 12.19
C PRO A 78 0.51 10.98 12.48
N ALA A 79 1.49 10.95 11.57
CA ALA A 79 2.72 10.21 11.80
C ALA A 79 3.42 10.73 13.08
N PRO A 80 3.90 9.85 13.98
CA PRO A 80 4.61 10.28 15.20
C PRO A 80 5.89 11.08 14.93
N THR A 81 6.44 10.97 13.72
CA THR A 81 7.63 11.67 13.24
C THR A 81 7.34 13.10 12.75
N GLY A 82 6.07 13.51 12.69
CA GLY A 82 5.65 14.87 12.33
C GLY A 82 4.96 14.97 10.96
N ALA A 83 4.55 16.19 10.61
CA ALA A 83 3.69 16.47 9.46
C ALA A 83 4.36 16.27 8.09
N SER A 84 5.67 16.05 8.03
CA SER A 84 6.38 15.74 6.77
C SER A 84 6.11 14.32 6.25
N ASP A 85 5.60 13.44 7.11
CA ASP A 85 5.30 12.06 6.78
C ASP A 85 3.78 11.86 6.72
N ILE A 86 3.29 11.03 5.80
CA ILE A 86 1.85 10.75 5.67
C ILE A 86 1.28 10.03 6.89
N ASP A 87 -0.02 10.21 7.13
CA ASP A 87 -0.73 9.60 8.26
C ASP A 87 -0.57 8.08 8.34
N TRP A 88 -0.55 7.59 9.58
CA TRP A 88 -0.80 6.18 9.87
C TRP A 88 -2.28 5.91 9.71
N LEU A 89 -2.62 4.76 9.11
CA LEU A 89 -4.00 4.42 8.78
C LEU A 89 -4.39 3.06 9.32
N TYR A 90 -5.65 2.93 9.69
CA TYR A 90 -6.33 1.66 9.90
C TYR A 90 -7.44 1.52 8.85
N LEU A 91 -7.44 0.38 8.14
CA LEU A 91 -8.39 0.06 7.09
C LEU A 91 -8.97 -1.33 7.30
N THR A 92 -10.22 -1.51 6.86
CA THR A 92 -10.91 -2.82 6.86
C THR A 92 -11.17 -3.30 5.44
N ASN A 93 -11.24 -4.61 5.28
CA ASN A 93 -11.54 -5.26 4.01
C ASN A 93 -12.96 -4.95 3.54
N ILE A 94 -13.09 -4.52 2.29
CA ILE A 94 -14.37 -4.42 1.57
C ILE A 94 -14.46 -5.36 0.35
N GLN A 95 -13.35 -5.96 -0.07
CA GLN A 95 -13.28 -6.99 -1.10
C GLN A 95 -11.96 -7.77 -1.03
N GLY A 96 -11.97 -9.07 -1.39
CA GLY A 96 -10.78 -9.93 -1.46
C GLY A 96 -10.56 -10.74 -0.19
N THR A 97 -9.51 -11.58 -0.16
CA THR A 97 -9.27 -12.56 0.91
C THR A 97 -7.91 -12.46 1.59
N LEU A 98 -7.05 -11.55 1.13
CA LEU A 98 -5.68 -11.43 1.63
C LEU A 98 -5.61 -11.06 3.13
N ALA A 99 -6.47 -10.15 3.58
CA ALA A 99 -6.53 -9.66 4.96
C ALA A 99 -7.94 -9.18 5.32
N THR A 100 -8.32 -9.17 6.60
CA THR A 100 -9.54 -8.52 7.12
C THR A 100 -9.26 -7.10 7.60
N GLU A 101 -8.06 -6.86 8.13
CA GLU A 101 -7.60 -5.54 8.56
C GLU A 101 -6.21 -5.21 8.01
N ILE A 102 -5.98 -3.92 7.78
CA ILE A 102 -4.73 -3.39 7.27
C ILE A 102 -4.31 -2.17 8.11
N TYR A 103 -3.08 -2.20 8.59
CA TYR A 103 -2.48 -1.08 9.31
C TYR A 103 -1.32 -0.52 8.52
N ARG A 104 -1.32 0.80 8.26
CA ARG A 104 -0.19 1.54 7.69
C ARG A 104 0.52 2.30 8.79
N THR A 105 1.81 2.04 8.96
CA THR A 105 2.64 2.58 10.05
C THR A 105 4.03 2.93 9.53
N ASN A 106 4.87 3.53 10.38
CA ASN A 106 6.27 3.87 10.09
C ASN A 106 6.45 4.56 8.74
N THR A 107 5.56 5.51 8.44
CA THR A 107 5.55 6.26 7.20
C THR A 107 6.72 7.24 7.15
N LYS A 108 7.30 7.40 5.95
CA LYS A 108 8.32 8.42 5.65
C LYS A 108 8.01 9.08 4.30
N GLY A 109 7.93 10.40 4.28
CA GLY A 109 7.58 11.17 3.10
C GLY A 109 6.12 10.98 2.68
N GLY A 110 5.85 11.09 1.38
CA GLY A 110 4.51 10.92 0.79
C GLY A 110 3.58 12.13 0.86
N GLN A 111 3.99 13.22 1.51
CA GLN A 111 3.21 14.46 1.52
C GLN A 111 3.22 15.06 0.11
N PRO A 112 2.05 15.37 -0.48
CA PRO A 112 2.01 16.04 -1.78
C PRO A 112 2.60 17.46 -1.66
N PRO A 113 3.16 18.00 -2.74
CA PRO A 113 3.50 19.42 -2.78
C PRO A 113 2.25 20.27 -2.58
N ALA A 114 2.43 21.50 -2.08
CA ALA A 114 1.33 22.42 -1.82
C ALA A 114 0.53 22.79 -3.08
N SER A 115 1.12 22.62 -4.26
CA SER A 115 0.48 22.85 -5.55
C SER A 115 0.99 21.84 -6.58
N CYS A 116 0.10 21.38 -7.46
CA CYS A 116 0.46 20.69 -8.69
C CYS A 116 -0.23 21.36 -9.87
N THR A 117 0.38 21.29 -11.05
CA THR A 117 -0.28 21.70 -12.30
C THR A 117 -1.24 20.59 -12.72
N PRO A 118 -2.53 20.90 -12.98
CA PRO A 118 -3.45 19.92 -13.52
C PRO A 118 -2.93 19.35 -14.85
N GLY A 119 -2.84 18.03 -14.96
CA GLY A 119 -2.35 17.34 -16.15
C GLY A 119 -0.88 16.91 -16.09
N ASP A 120 -0.11 17.42 -15.14
CA ASP A 120 1.28 16.98 -14.93
C ASP A 120 1.33 15.69 -14.09
N ALA A 121 2.27 14.82 -14.44
CA ALA A 121 2.62 13.68 -13.60
C ALA A 121 3.42 14.18 -12.39
N LEU A 122 3.05 13.68 -11.20
CA LEU A 122 3.74 13.99 -9.97
C LEU A 122 4.20 12.68 -9.31
N ASP A 123 5.50 12.61 -9.06
CA ASP A 123 6.10 11.52 -8.29
C ASP A 123 6.46 12.04 -6.89
N VAL A 124 5.85 11.44 -5.86
CA VAL A 124 6.17 11.72 -4.46
C VAL A 124 6.71 10.44 -3.84
N GLU A 125 7.98 10.48 -3.47
CA GLU A 125 8.61 9.36 -2.79
C GLU A 125 8.00 9.17 -1.41
N TYR A 126 7.64 7.91 -1.11
CA TYR A 126 7.22 7.53 0.22
C TYR A 126 7.62 6.09 0.52
N SER A 127 7.77 5.80 1.81
CA SER A 127 7.85 4.43 2.32
C SER A 127 6.91 4.28 3.52
N ALA A 128 6.41 3.07 3.73
CA ALA A 128 5.54 2.73 4.85
C ALA A 128 5.63 1.23 5.16
N LEU A 129 5.34 0.87 6.41
CA LEU A 129 5.12 -0.51 6.82
C LEU A 129 3.63 -0.83 6.81
N TYR A 130 3.29 -1.94 6.17
CA TYR A 130 1.94 -2.47 6.13
C TYR A 130 1.85 -3.77 6.91
N TRP A 131 0.85 -3.85 7.78
CA TRP A 131 0.49 -5.06 8.52
C TRP A 131 -0.83 -5.59 7.98
N PHE A 132 -0.86 -6.88 7.62
CA PHE A 132 -2.03 -7.55 7.07
C PHE A 132 -2.46 -8.63 8.07
N THR A 133 -3.69 -8.54 8.60
CA THR A 133 -4.21 -9.48 9.61
C THR A 133 -5.52 -10.11 9.14
N LYS A 134 -5.90 -11.25 9.74
CA LYS A 134 -7.18 -11.94 9.51
C LYS A 134 -8.04 -11.93 10.76
#